data_AF-A0A9W9NBP1-F1
#
_entry.id   AF-A0A9W9NBP1-F1
#
_cell.length_a   1.000
_cell.length_b   1.000
_cell.length_c   1.000
_cell.angle_alpha   90.00
_cell.angle_beta   90.00
_cell.angle_gamma   90.00
#
_symmetry.space_group_name_H-M   'P 1'
#
loop_
_entity.id
_entity.type
_entity.pdbx_description
1 polymer ?
#
loop_
_entity_poly.entity_id
_entity_poly.type
_entity_poly.pdbx_seq_one_letter_code
_entity_poly.pdbx_strand_id
1 'polypeptide(L)'
;MSVHPEAYFGSQAQLTTWTDEIEFLGYILCELIDADGMSMRGYRCHQAVDLPAIVEIIRLHLKEPDGSLAKVMRDDEVKALRRLITKSKQIRNNMAHHTTQNEQKLRGLESTKQNLCDFLEYAIKLAASERGITQVCFTIKWIPRPY
;
A
#
# COMPACT_ATOMS: atom_id res chain seq x y z
N MET A 1 -28.82 -14.69 9.41
CA MET A 1 -27.64 -15.56 9.25
C MET A 1 -26.69 -15.25 10.38
N SER A 2 -26.52 -16.18 11.32
CA SER A 2 -25.59 -16.06 12.45
C SER A 2 -24.17 -16.20 11.92
N VAL A 3 -23.43 -15.09 11.90
CA VAL A 3 -21.99 -15.10 11.58
C VAL A 3 -21.26 -15.71 12.77
N HIS A 4 -20.50 -16.78 12.54
CA HIS A 4 -19.62 -17.32 13.59
C HIS A 4 -18.58 -16.24 13.97
N PRO A 5 -18.47 -15.86 15.26
CA PRO A 5 -17.53 -14.82 15.71
C PRO A 5 -16.10 -15.07 15.26
N GLU A 6 -15.69 -16.33 15.20
CA GLU A 6 -14.36 -16.78 14.73
C GLU A 6 -14.07 -16.35 13.28
N ALA A 7 -15.04 -16.50 12.37
CA ALA A 7 -14.89 -16.11 10.98
C ALA A 7 -14.80 -14.58 10.82
N TYR A 8 -15.51 -13.84 11.68
CA TYR A 8 -15.41 -12.39 11.77
C TYR A 8 -14.01 -11.95 12.25
N PHE A 9 -13.53 -12.48 13.37
CA PHE A 9 -12.22 -12.12 13.92
C PHE A 9 -11.07 -12.47 12.97
N GLY A 10 -11.14 -13.65 12.34
CA GLY A 10 -10.14 -14.07 11.34
C GLY A 10 -10.08 -13.10 10.14
N SER A 11 -11.23 -12.75 9.57
CA SER A 11 -11.30 -11.83 8.44
C SER A 11 -10.81 -10.41 8.81
N GLN A 12 -11.13 -9.93 10.01
CA GLN A 12 -10.71 -8.61 10.48
C GLN A 12 -9.21 -8.54 10.77
N ALA A 13 -8.63 -9.59 11.36
CA ALA A 13 -7.19 -9.69 11.56
C ALA A 13 -6.45 -9.65 10.23
N GLN A 14 -6.91 -10.40 9.22
CA GLN A 14 -6.33 -10.39 7.87
C GLN A 14 -6.41 -9.01 7.21
N LEU A 15 -7.58 -8.36 7.24
CA LEU A 15 -7.75 -7.03 6.65
C LEU A 15 -6.87 -5.97 7.32
N THR A 16 -6.65 -6.10 8.64
CA THR A 16 -5.74 -5.24 9.40
C THR A 16 -4.30 -5.46 8.94
N THR A 17 -3.82 -6.71 8.96
CA THR A 17 -2.48 -7.06 8.49
C THR A 17 -2.23 -6.61 7.05
N TRP A 18 -3.19 -6.81 6.16
CA TRP A 18 -3.08 -6.36 4.76
C TRP A 18 -2.98 -4.85 4.64
N THR A 19 -3.72 -4.11 5.47
CA THR A 19 -3.65 -2.65 5.46
C THR A 19 -2.27 -2.18 5.95
N ASP A 20 -1.77 -2.75 7.04
CA ASP A 20 -0.45 -2.43 7.60
C ASP A 20 0.67 -2.68 6.57
N GLU A 21 0.63 -3.80 5.86
CA GLU A 21 1.63 -4.14 4.82
C GLU A 21 1.61 -3.15 3.65
N ILE A 22 0.41 -2.79 3.18
CA ILE A 22 0.25 -1.83 2.08
C ILE A 22 0.72 -0.43 2.53
N GLU A 23 0.38 -0.02 3.75
CA GLU A 23 0.80 1.26 4.32
C GLU A 23 2.31 1.33 4.49
N PHE A 24 2.94 0.25 4.95
CA PHE A 24 4.39 0.16 5.06
C PHE A 24 5.09 0.33 3.70
N LEU A 25 4.68 -0.44 2.69
CA LEU A 25 5.27 -0.33 1.35
C LEU A 25 5.00 1.03 0.72
N GLY A 26 3.78 1.55 0.88
CA GLY A 26 3.40 2.86 0.37
C GLY A 26 4.19 4.00 1.02
N TYR A 27 4.47 3.90 2.32
CA TYR A 27 5.35 4.84 3.03
C TYR A 27 6.76 4.85 2.44
N ILE A 28 7.38 3.66 2.25
CA ILE A 28 8.73 3.57 1.65
C ILE A 28 8.76 4.22 0.27
N LEU A 29 7.74 3.97 -0.55
CA LEU A 29 7.66 4.59 -1.88
C LEU A 29 7.56 6.11 -1.77
N CYS A 30 6.72 6.63 -0.86
CA CYS A 30 6.57 8.07 -0.64
C CYS A 30 7.89 8.71 -0.19
N GLU A 31 8.65 8.09 0.71
CA GLU A 31 9.97 8.58 1.12
C GLU A 31 10.96 8.67 -0.05
N LEU A 32 10.90 7.71 -0.99
CA LEU A 32 11.77 7.71 -2.17
C LEU A 32 11.38 8.76 -3.21
N ILE A 33 10.14 9.22 -3.25
CA ILE A 33 9.67 10.14 -4.30
C ILE A 33 9.40 11.55 -3.78
N ASP A 34 9.16 11.71 -2.46
CA ASP A 34 8.71 12.96 -1.84
C ASP A 34 9.18 13.14 -0.39
N ALA A 35 10.45 12.82 -0.07
CA ALA A 35 10.96 12.93 1.31
C ALA A 35 10.70 14.32 1.95
N ASP A 36 10.90 15.41 1.18
CA ASP A 36 10.67 16.76 1.67
C ASP A 36 9.18 17.05 1.86
N GLY A 37 8.32 16.63 0.92
CA GLY A 37 6.87 16.77 1.05
C GLY A 37 6.28 15.94 2.19
N MET A 38 6.85 14.76 2.47
CA MET A 38 6.51 13.93 3.63
C MET A 38 6.83 14.68 4.93
N SER A 39 8.04 15.21 5.05
CA SER A 39 8.48 16.00 6.21
C SER A 39 7.61 17.26 6.42
N MET A 40 7.32 18.01 5.35
CA MET A 40 6.47 19.21 5.38
C MET A 40 5.03 18.92 5.81
N ARG A 41 4.49 17.76 5.43
CA ARG A 41 3.15 17.30 5.85
C ARG A 41 3.13 16.72 7.26
N GLY A 42 4.28 16.70 7.95
CA GLY A 42 4.41 16.25 9.33
C GLY A 42 4.71 14.76 9.49
N TYR A 43 4.83 14.00 8.39
CA TYR A 43 5.19 12.59 8.39
C TYR A 43 6.70 12.45 8.60
N ARG A 44 7.14 12.57 9.85
CA ARG A 44 8.53 12.37 10.24
C ARG A 44 8.78 10.89 10.49
N CYS A 45 10.01 10.43 10.17
CA CYS A 45 10.51 9.07 10.37
C CYS A 45 9.65 8.21 11.31
N HIS A 46 9.02 7.16 10.75
CA HIS A 46 8.30 6.10 11.47
C HIS A 46 6.84 6.38 11.86
N GLN A 47 6.25 7.50 11.44
CA GLN A 47 4.79 7.64 11.49
C GLN A 47 4.15 6.81 10.38
N ALA A 48 3.15 5.99 10.74
CA ALA A 48 2.31 5.28 9.78
C ALA A 48 1.51 6.31 9.00
N VAL A 49 1.91 6.56 7.76
CA VAL A 49 1.10 7.33 6.82
C VAL A 49 -0.07 6.44 6.44
N ASP A 50 -1.27 6.91 6.69
CA ASP A 50 -2.45 6.12 6.40
C ASP A 50 -2.61 5.92 4.88
N LEU A 51 -3.28 4.83 4.51
CA LEU A 51 -3.47 4.49 3.10
C LEU A 51 -4.09 5.64 2.29
N PRO A 52 -5.10 6.40 2.79
CA PRO A 52 -5.58 7.62 2.13
C PRO A 52 -4.49 8.64 1.79
N ALA A 53 -3.61 8.99 2.73
CA ALA A 53 -2.54 9.95 2.49
C ALA A 53 -1.52 9.42 1.48
N ILE A 54 -1.12 8.15 1.59
CA ILE A 54 -0.24 7.48 0.60
C ILE A 54 -0.84 7.56 -0.80
N VAL A 55 -2.13 7.22 -0.93
CA VAL A 55 -2.84 7.26 -2.21
C VAL A 55 -2.78 8.66 -2.83
N GLU A 56 -3.01 9.70 -2.04
CA GLU A 56 -3.01 11.08 -2.55
C GLU A 56 -1.60 11.56 -2.94
N ILE A 57 -0.57 11.25 -2.14
CA ILE A 57 0.83 11.60 -2.47
C ILE A 57 1.26 10.93 -3.79
N ILE A 58 1.06 9.62 -3.92
CA ILE A 58 1.40 8.90 -5.14
C ILE A 58 0.61 9.46 -6.34
N ARG A 59 -0.68 9.77 -6.16
CA ARG A 59 -1.50 10.36 -7.23
C ARG A 59 -0.98 11.71 -7.72
N LEU A 60 -0.42 12.54 -6.84
CA LEU A 60 0.18 13.82 -7.22
C LEU A 60 1.41 13.57 -8.11
N HIS A 61 2.34 12.73 -7.67
CA HIS A 61 3.55 12.44 -8.46
C HIS A 61 3.31 11.66 -9.74
N LEU A 62 2.21 10.91 -9.84
CA LEU A 62 1.82 10.30 -11.11
C LEU A 62 1.21 11.31 -12.10
N LYS A 63 0.79 12.51 -11.66
CA LYS A 63 0.27 13.56 -12.56
C LYS A 63 1.36 14.51 -13.04
N GLU A 64 2.47 14.58 -12.32
CA GLU A 64 3.61 15.44 -12.67
C GLU A 64 4.44 14.78 -13.79
N PRO A 65 4.52 15.40 -14.99
CA PRO A 65 5.24 14.81 -16.11
C PRO A 65 6.75 14.63 -15.84
N ASP A 66 7.32 15.42 -14.91
CA ASP A 66 8.72 15.31 -14.46
C ASP A 66 8.88 14.67 -13.06
N GLY A 67 7.79 14.11 -12.51
CA GLY A 67 7.80 13.47 -11.20
C GLY A 67 8.68 12.21 -11.17
N SER A 68 9.26 11.87 -10.02
CA SER A 68 10.18 10.72 -9.89
C SER A 68 9.58 9.40 -10.40
N LEU A 69 8.28 9.18 -10.20
CA LEU A 69 7.59 8.00 -10.72
C LEU A 69 7.40 8.04 -12.24
N ALA A 70 7.09 9.21 -12.81
CA ALA A 70 6.92 9.36 -14.26
C ALA A 70 8.23 9.12 -15.03
N LYS A 71 9.38 9.41 -14.41
CA LYS A 71 10.71 9.17 -14.99
C LYS A 71 11.11 7.70 -15.07
N VAL A 72 10.57 6.87 -14.17
CA VAL A 72 10.99 5.46 -14.03
C VAL A 72 9.92 4.46 -14.44
N MET A 73 8.68 4.90 -14.67
CA MET A 73 7.55 4.03 -15.01
C MET A 73 6.96 4.38 -16.36
N ARG A 74 6.56 3.36 -17.13
CA ARG A 74 5.82 3.55 -18.38
C ARG A 74 4.38 3.98 -18.11
N ASP A 75 3.74 4.63 -19.09
CA ASP A 75 2.36 5.10 -19.00
C ASP A 75 1.34 4.02 -18.64
N ASP A 76 1.52 2.79 -19.13
CA ASP A 76 0.68 1.64 -18.82
C ASP A 76 0.87 1.20 -17.35
N GLU A 77 2.09 1.25 -16.84
CA GLU A 77 2.41 0.95 -15.43
C GLU A 77 1.83 2.03 -14.51
N VAL A 78 1.93 3.31 -14.87
CA VAL A 78 1.26 4.42 -14.15
C VAL A 78 -0.25 4.21 -14.08
N LYS A 79 -0.89 3.80 -15.18
CA LYS A 79 -2.33 3.49 -15.21
C LYS A 79 -2.66 2.29 -14.31
N ALA A 80 -1.84 1.25 -14.32
CA ALA A 80 -2.01 0.08 -13.47
C ALA A 80 -1.90 0.45 -11.98
N LEU A 81 -0.90 1.25 -11.59
CA LEU A 81 -0.72 1.75 -10.23
C LEU A 81 -1.95 2.51 -9.75
N ARG A 82 -2.44 3.48 -10.55
CA ARG A 82 -3.64 4.25 -10.21
C ARG A 82 -4.86 3.36 -9.98
N ARG A 83 -5.02 2.30 -10.78
CA ARG A 83 -6.10 1.33 -10.63
C ARG A 83 -5.96 0.52 -9.34
N LEU A 84 -4.77 0.02 -9.03
CA LEU A 84 -4.49 -0.78 -7.83
C LEU A 84 -4.65 0.05 -6.55
N ILE A 85 -4.13 1.28 -6.53
CA ILE A 85 -4.33 2.26 -5.45
C ILE A 85 -5.81 2.57 -5.21
N THR A 86 -6.61 2.65 -6.28
CA THR A 86 -8.05 2.88 -6.10
C THR A 86 -8.74 1.66 -5.50
N LYS A 87 -8.31 0.45 -5.86
CA LYS A 87 -8.82 -0.79 -5.25
C LYS A 87 -8.35 -0.97 -3.81
N SER A 88 -7.18 -0.47 -3.42
CA SER A 88 -6.69 -0.54 -2.03
C SER A 88 -7.62 0.18 -1.05
N LYS A 89 -8.29 1.26 -1.50
CA LYS A 89 -9.36 1.91 -0.74
C LYS A 89 -10.49 0.94 -0.35
N GLN A 90 -10.76 -0.06 -1.19
CA GLN A 90 -11.75 -1.09 -0.87
C GLN A 90 -11.29 -1.97 0.29
N ILE A 91 -10.02 -2.36 0.36
CA ILE A 91 -9.46 -3.13 1.49
C ILE A 91 -9.62 -2.34 2.79
N ARG A 92 -9.16 -1.08 2.81
CA ARG A 92 -9.26 -0.18 3.97
C ARG A 92 -10.71 0.10 4.38
N ASN A 93 -11.62 0.27 3.42
CA ASN A 93 -13.03 0.46 3.74
C ASN A 93 -13.67 -0.80 4.34
N ASN A 94 -13.34 -2.00 3.83
CA ASN A 94 -13.86 -3.24 4.41
C ASN A 94 -13.27 -3.51 5.81
N MET A 95 -12.04 -3.07 6.07
CA MET A 95 -11.44 -3.04 7.41
C MET A 95 -12.21 -2.09 8.34
N ALA A 96 -12.37 -0.82 7.94
CA ALA A 96 -12.99 0.22 8.76
C ALA A 96 -14.49 -0.02 9.05
N HIS A 97 -15.23 -0.64 8.14
CA HIS A 97 -16.66 -0.88 8.30
C HIS A 97 -16.99 -2.20 9.01
N HIS A 98 -15.98 -2.95 9.49
CA HIS A 98 -16.14 -4.22 10.22
C HIS A 98 -17.17 -5.18 9.61
N THR A 99 -17.30 -5.18 8.28
CA THR A 99 -18.33 -5.96 7.61
C THR A 99 -17.86 -7.39 7.49
N THR A 100 -18.71 -8.36 7.85
CA THR A 100 -18.40 -9.78 7.64
C THR A 100 -18.25 -10.04 6.15
N GLN A 101 -17.05 -10.47 5.73
CA GLN A 101 -16.77 -10.81 4.34
C GLN A 101 -17.11 -12.28 4.11
N ASN A 102 -17.70 -12.60 2.97
CA ASN A 102 -17.74 -13.99 2.52
C ASN A 102 -16.37 -14.37 1.94
N GLU A 103 -16.06 -15.67 1.89
CA GLU A 103 -14.74 -16.14 1.44
C GLU A 103 -14.39 -15.68 0.02
N GLN A 104 -15.37 -15.63 -0.88
CA GLN A 104 -15.13 -15.23 -2.27
C GLN A 104 -14.65 -13.77 -2.35
N LYS A 105 -15.27 -12.88 -1.58
CA LYS A 105 -14.89 -11.47 -1.51
C LYS A 105 -13.53 -11.33 -0.82
N LEU A 106 -13.26 -12.13 0.21
CA LEU A 106 -11.95 -12.15 0.89
C LEU A 106 -10.82 -12.57 -0.09
N ARG A 107 -11.02 -13.62 -0.89
CA ARG A 107 -10.07 -14.03 -1.94
C ARG A 107 -9.83 -12.93 -2.99
N GLY A 108 -10.87 -12.20 -3.38
CA GLY A 108 -10.74 -11.07 -4.29
C GLY A 108 -9.93 -9.90 -3.71
N LEU A 109 -10.09 -9.64 -2.41
CA LEU A 109 -9.31 -8.64 -1.68
C LEU A 109 -7.85 -9.09 -1.51
N GLU A 110 -7.60 -10.36 -1.22
CA GLU A 110 -6.26 -10.94 -1.15
C GLU A 110 -5.50 -10.80 -2.48
N SER A 111 -6.15 -11.15 -3.60
CA SER A 111 -5.56 -10.96 -4.93
C SER A 111 -5.26 -9.48 -5.22
N THR A 112 -6.14 -8.57 -4.79
CA THR A 112 -5.90 -7.13 -4.91
C THR A 112 -4.71 -6.69 -4.07
N LYS A 113 -4.60 -7.17 -2.83
CA LYS A 113 -3.49 -6.92 -1.93
C LYS A 113 -2.18 -7.39 -2.55
N GLN A 114 -2.11 -8.63 -3.02
CA GLN A 114 -0.86 -9.20 -3.56
C GLN A 114 -0.38 -8.40 -4.78
N ASN A 115 -1.28 -8.15 -5.73
CA ASN A 115 -0.96 -7.35 -6.91
C ASN A 115 -0.46 -5.94 -6.55
N LEU A 116 -1.03 -5.33 -5.50
CA LEU A 116 -0.58 -4.01 -5.04
C LEU A 116 0.78 -4.08 -4.36
N CYS A 117 1.03 -5.07 -3.50
CA CYS A 117 2.33 -5.27 -2.86
C CYS A 117 3.43 -5.48 -3.90
N ASP A 118 3.22 -6.41 -4.85
CA ASP A 118 4.17 -6.69 -5.93
C ASP A 118 4.49 -5.41 -6.73
N PHE A 119 3.46 -4.62 -7.00
CA PHE A 119 3.61 -3.37 -7.73
C PHE A 119 4.36 -2.31 -6.91
N LEU A 120 4.04 -2.14 -5.63
CA LEU A 120 4.73 -1.20 -4.75
C LEU A 120 6.20 -1.59 -4.61
N GLU A 121 6.52 -2.87 -4.42
CA GLU A 121 7.90 -3.36 -4.37
C GLU A 121 8.66 -3.08 -5.67
N TYR A 122 8.01 -3.28 -6.83
CA TYR A 122 8.58 -2.95 -8.13
C TYR A 122 8.87 -1.44 -8.25
N ALA A 123 7.90 -0.59 -7.91
CA ALA A 123 8.05 0.86 -7.96
C ALA A 123 9.13 1.36 -6.99
N ILE A 124 9.23 0.78 -5.80
CA ILE A 124 10.29 1.07 -4.83
C ILE A 124 11.65 0.72 -5.41
N LYS A 125 11.82 -0.48 -6.00
CA LYS A 125 13.09 -0.88 -6.62
C LYS A 125 13.52 0.08 -7.73
N LEU A 126 12.58 0.51 -8.58
CA LEU A 126 12.84 1.49 -9.63
C LEU A 126 13.25 2.85 -9.07
N ALA A 127 12.46 3.40 -8.14
CA ALA A 127 12.73 4.70 -7.53
C ALA A 127 14.05 4.70 -6.73
N ALA A 128 14.36 3.59 -6.05
CA ALA A 128 15.61 3.39 -5.34
C ALA A 128 16.82 3.36 -6.32
N SER A 129 16.69 2.64 -7.43
CA SER A 129 17.75 2.57 -8.46
C SER A 129 18.06 3.94 -9.07
N GLU A 130 17.05 4.77 -9.31
CA GLU A 130 17.24 6.15 -9.79
C GLU A 130 18.09 6.98 -8.82
N ARG A 131 17.96 6.72 -7.52
CA ARG A 131 18.75 7.34 -6.46
C ARG A 131 20.10 6.66 -6.19
N GLY A 132 20.51 5.70 -7.03
CA GLY A 132 21.76 4.96 -6.87
C GLY A 132 21.76 3.90 -5.75
N ILE A 133 20.58 3.53 -5.23
CA ILE A 133 20.43 2.48 -4.22
C ILE A 133 20.31 1.14 -4.95
N THR A 134 21.31 0.27 -4.80
CA THR A 134 21.45 -0.97 -5.58
C THR A 134 20.84 -2.22 -4.93
N GLN A 135 20.51 -2.16 -3.63
CA GLN A 135 19.84 -3.25 -2.93
C GLN A 135 18.69 -2.72 -2.07
N VAL A 136 17.48 -3.19 -2.37
CA VAL A 136 16.29 -3.03 -1.53
C VAL A 136 15.87 -4.42 -1.06
N CYS A 137 16.01 -4.68 0.24
CA CYS A 137 15.72 -5.99 0.82
C CYS A 137 14.40 -5.94 1.59
N PHE A 138 13.38 -6.63 1.08
CA PHE A 138 12.04 -6.70 1.70
C PHE A 138 11.90 -7.93 2.61
N THR A 139 12.96 -8.33 3.33
CA THR A 139 12.90 -9.47 4.26
C THR A 139 12.14 -9.10 5.53
N ILE A 140 10.84 -8.83 5.38
CA ILE A 140 9.95 -8.63 6.52
C ILE A 140 9.56 -10.03 7.01
N LYS A 141 10.23 -10.53 8.04
CA LYS A 141 9.59 -11.53 8.90
C LYS A 141 8.50 -10.80 9.67
N TRP A 142 7.28 -10.83 9.14
CA TRP A 142 6.13 -10.23 9.81
C TRP A 142 5.94 -10.95 11.16
N ILE A 143 6.20 -10.26 12.26
CA ILE A 143 5.91 -10.75 13.60
C ILE A 143 4.52 -10.23 13.93
N PRO A 144 3.48 -11.08 13.98
CA PRO A 144 2.16 -10.62 14.36
C PRO A 144 2.21 -10.01 15.75
N ARG A 145 1.62 -8.82 15.90
CA ARG A 145 1.45 -8.22 17.22
C ARG A 145 0.63 -9.19 18.08
N PRO A 146 1.10 -9.58 19.27
CA PRO A 146 0.25 -10.33 20.20
C PRO A 146 -0.91 -9.41 20.59
N TYR A 147 -2.14 -9.88 20.34
CA TYR A 147 -3.34 -9.31 20.93
C TYR A 147 -3.42 -9.69 22.41
#